data_AF-A0A442S7L6-F1
#
_entry.id   AF-A0A442S7L6-F1
#
_cell.length_a   1.000
_cell.length_b   1.000
_cell.length_c   1.000
_cell.angle_alpha   90.00
_cell.angle_beta   90.00
_cell.angle_gamma   90.00
#
_symmetry.space_group_name_H-M   'P 1'
#
loop_
_entity.id
_entity.type
_entity.pdbx_description
1 polymer ?
#
loop_
_entity_poly.entity_id
_entity_poly.type
_entity_poly.pdbx_seq_one_letter_code
_entity_poly.pdbx_strand_id
1 'polypeptide(L)'
;MTKLTLSSDYYIVSDADGLFQHGEIFHISRNKAGGSVSTRVGRFHTWRPQLHPEGYFPHSRLDCHVDDDPLAPEPSWLARTLLDALIQQGEISEPIWLGWHKTKELDGEERGQVFDLD
;
A
#
# COMPACT_ATOMS: atom_id res chain seq x y z
N MET A 1 2.72 10.03 10.15
CA MET A 1 2.84 8.68 9.56
C MET A 1 2.62 7.61 10.61
N THR A 2 1.59 6.80 10.44
CA THR A 2 1.13 5.73 11.35
C THR A 2 1.46 4.38 10.73
N LYS A 3 1.86 3.40 11.55
CA LYS A 3 2.15 2.03 11.10
C LYS A 3 0.98 1.11 11.43
N LEU A 4 0.58 0.29 10.47
CA LEU A 4 -0.41 -0.77 10.66
C LEU A 4 0.17 -2.11 10.22
N THR A 5 0.14 -3.10 11.11
CA THR A 5 0.64 -4.45 10.82
C THR A 5 -0.35 -5.23 9.98
N LEU A 6 0.11 -5.82 8.87
CA LEU A 6 -0.69 -6.72 8.03
C LEU A 6 -0.48 -8.18 8.43
N SER A 7 0.78 -8.55 8.71
CA SER A 7 1.16 -9.87 9.23
C SER A 7 2.51 -9.80 9.97
N SER A 8 3.11 -10.94 10.34
CA SER A 8 4.45 -10.98 10.97
C SER A 8 5.51 -10.25 10.16
N ASP A 9 5.42 -10.34 8.83
CA ASP A 9 6.48 -9.94 7.91
C ASP A 9 6.07 -8.74 7.06
N TYR A 10 4.83 -8.25 7.17
CA TYR A 10 4.35 -7.12 6.38
C TYR A 10 3.63 -6.07 7.23
N TYR A 11 3.87 -4.81 6.91
CA TYR A 11 3.17 -3.67 7.50
C TYR A 11 3.00 -2.55 6.47
N ILE A 12 2.08 -1.64 6.75
CA ILE A 12 1.89 -0.42 5.96
C ILE A 12 2.23 0.82 6.76
N VAL A 13 2.53 1.89 6.04
CA VAL A 13 2.70 3.25 6.56
C VAL A 13 1.68 4.15 5.88
N SER A 14 0.98 4.95 6.69
CA SER A 14 0.03 5.98 6.24
C SER A 14 0.72 7.11 5.46
N ASP A 15 -0.06 7.98 4.84
CA ASP A 15 0.45 9.22 4.27
C ASP A 15 0.96 10.21 5.34
N ALA A 16 1.45 11.37 4.87
CA ALA A 16 2.02 12.42 5.69
C ALA A 16 1.01 12.96 6.73
N ASP A 17 -0.27 13.01 6.38
CA ASP A 17 -1.36 13.48 7.24
C ASP A 17 -1.82 12.42 8.25
N GLY A 18 -1.26 11.22 8.19
CA GLY A 18 -1.61 10.12 9.08
C GLY A 18 -2.80 9.29 8.59
N LEU A 19 -3.30 9.55 7.38
CA LEU A 19 -4.46 8.88 6.80
C LEU A 19 -4.01 7.69 5.94
N PHE A 20 -4.86 6.67 5.83
CA PHE A 20 -4.63 5.54 4.94
C PHE A 20 -5.28 5.77 3.57
N GLN A 21 -5.17 7.00 3.04
CA GLN A 21 -5.59 7.32 1.68
C GLN A 21 -4.51 6.93 0.69
N HIS A 22 -3.26 7.31 0.96
CA HIS A 22 -2.10 6.84 0.22
C HIS A 22 -1.12 6.21 1.19
N GLY A 23 -0.43 5.15 0.80
CA GLY A 23 0.57 4.60 1.68
C GLY A 23 1.50 3.60 1.02
N GLU A 24 2.51 3.23 1.80
CA GLU A 24 3.56 2.32 1.38
C GLU A 24 3.44 1.01 2.15
N ILE A 25 3.76 -0.08 1.47
CA ILE A 25 3.72 -1.44 2.01
C ILE A 25 5.16 -1.93 2.12
N PHE A 26 5.52 -2.45 3.30
CA PHE A 26 6.87 -2.91 3.59
C PHE A 26 6.88 -4.37 4.01
N HIS A 27 7.86 -5.11 3.48
CA HIS A 27 8.33 -6.35 4.07
C HIS A 27 9.37 -6.04 5.15
N ILE A 28 9.30 -6.73 6.29
CA ILE A 28 10.26 -6.57 7.39
C ILE A 28 11.01 -7.87 7.67
N SER A 29 12.33 -7.83 7.53
CA SER A 29 13.22 -8.91 7.97
C SER A 29 13.87 -8.55 9.30
N ARG A 30 13.87 -9.49 10.25
CA ARG A 30 14.45 -9.31 11.59
C ARG A 30 15.60 -10.29 11.79
N ASN A 31 16.71 -9.82 12.34
CA ASN A 31 17.84 -10.66 12.69
C ASN A 31 17.76 -11.13 14.16
N LYS A 32 18.54 -12.16 14.51
CA LYS A 32 18.56 -12.73 15.87
C LYS A 32 19.08 -11.77 16.95
N ALA A 33 19.79 -10.71 16.55
CA ALA A 33 20.32 -9.68 17.45
C ALA A 33 19.33 -8.54 17.72
N GLY A 34 18.10 -8.62 17.18
CA GLY A 34 17.05 -7.62 17.38
C GLY A 34 17.04 -6.47 16.37
N GLY A 35 17.95 -6.47 15.39
CA GLY A 35 17.92 -5.53 14.27
C GLY A 35 16.89 -5.90 13.22
N SER A 36 16.41 -4.90 12.47
CA SER A 36 15.45 -5.12 11.37
C SER A 36 15.74 -4.26 10.15
N VAL A 37 15.44 -4.78 8.96
CA VAL A 37 15.45 -4.06 7.69
C VAL A 37 14.04 -4.08 7.11
N SER A 38 13.58 -2.94 6.60
CA SER A 38 12.31 -2.82 5.89
C SER A 38 12.57 -2.55 4.42
N THR A 39 11.99 -3.36 3.55
CA THR A 39 12.04 -3.19 2.09
C THR A 39 10.65 -2.84 1.61
N ARG A 40 10.52 -1.76 0.84
CA ARG A 40 9.23 -1.39 0.22
C ARG A 40 8.90 -2.45 -0.83
N VAL A 41 7.70 -3.02 -0.76
CA VAL A 41 7.20 -4.07 -1.66
C VAL A 41 5.93 -3.66 -2.40
N GLY A 42 5.44 -2.45 -2.13
CA GLY A 42 4.27 -1.93 -2.81
C GLY A 42 3.80 -0.59 -2.27
N ARG A 43 2.71 -0.13 -2.85
CA ARG A 43 1.97 1.07 -2.46
C ARG A 43 0.49 0.80 -2.60
N PHE A 44 -0.33 1.59 -1.93
CA PHE A 44 -1.77 1.51 -2.10
C PHE A 44 -2.40 2.90 -2.14
N HIS A 45 -3.61 2.94 -2.71
CA HIS A 45 -4.45 4.12 -2.71
C HIS A 45 -5.89 3.72 -2.38
N THR A 46 -6.53 4.44 -1.46
CA THR A 46 -7.95 4.32 -1.16
C THR A 46 -8.67 5.62 -1.51
N TRP A 47 -9.84 5.49 -2.13
CA TRP A 47 -10.68 6.64 -2.48
C TRP A 47 -12.12 6.24 -2.67
N ARG A 48 -13.01 7.23 -2.67
CA ARG A 48 -14.41 7.05 -3.03
C ARG A 48 -14.72 7.93 -4.24
N PRO A 49 -15.02 7.35 -5.43
CA PRO A 49 -15.37 8.13 -6.60
C PRO A 49 -16.56 9.06 -6.31
N GLN A 50 -16.44 10.34 -6.68
CA GLN A 50 -17.57 11.28 -6.57
C GLN A 50 -18.60 11.08 -7.68
N LEU A 51 -18.13 10.67 -8.86
CA LEU A 51 -18.94 10.29 -10.01
C LEU A 51 -18.70 8.80 -10.25
N HIS A 52 -19.74 7.99 -10.06
CA HIS A 52 -19.66 6.56 -10.31
C HIS A 52 -19.90 6.31 -11.80
N PRO A 53 -19.08 5.45 -12.46
CA PRO A 53 -19.36 5.01 -13.81
C PRO A 53 -20.77 4.41 -13.90
N GLU A 54 -21.45 4.62 -15.02
CA GLU A 54 -22.78 4.05 -15.24
C GLU A 54 -22.78 2.54 -14.97
N GLY A 55 -23.75 2.07 -14.19
CA GLY A 55 -23.87 0.66 -13.81
C GLY A 55 -23.16 0.24 -12.52
N TYR A 56 -22.46 1.13 -11.82
CA TYR A 56 -21.87 0.83 -10.51
C TYR A 56 -22.67 1.48 -9.36
N PHE A 57 -22.91 0.73 -8.28
CA PHE A 57 -23.38 1.30 -7.03
C PHE A 57 -22.32 2.20 -6.39
N PRO A 58 -22.70 3.16 -5.54
CA PRO A 58 -21.74 3.94 -4.77
C PRO A 58 -20.83 3.03 -3.93
N HIS A 59 -19.53 3.04 -4.20
CA HIS A 59 -18.53 2.18 -3.56
C HIS A 59 -17.24 2.92 -3.28
N SER A 60 -16.46 2.42 -2.32
CA SER A 60 -15.06 2.81 -2.12
C SER A 60 -14.16 1.95 -3.01
N ARG A 61 -12.95 2.41 -3.27
CA ARG A 61 -11.95 1.68 -4.05
C ARG A 61 -10.65 1.60 -3.28
N LEU A 62 -10.03 0.44 -3.32
CA LEU A 62 -8.68 0.20 -2.86
C LEU A 62 -7.90 -0.41 -4.03
N ASP A 63 -6.89 0.30 -4.51
CA ASP A 63 -5.93 -0.24 -5.49
C ASP A 63 -4.59 -0.52 -4.80
N CYS A 64 -4.17 -1.78 -4.85
CA CYS A 64 -2.91 -2.25 -4.29
C CYS A 64 -1.89 -2.50 -5.41
N HIS A 65 -0.83 -1.72 -5.43
CA HIS A 65 0.28 -1.86 -6.38
C HIS A 65 1.43 -2.59 -5.71
N VAL A 66 1.78 -3.74 -6.26
CA VAL A 66 2.79 -4.65 -5.69
C VAL A 66 4.01 -4.63 -6.60
N ASP A 67 5.15 -4.29 -6.03
CA ASP A 67 6.39 -4.19 -6.79
C ASP A 67 6.82 -5.57 -7.30
N ASP A 68 7.48 -5.60 -8.47
CA ASP A 68 8.13 -6.80 -9.00
C ASP A 68 9.45 -7.08 -8.25
N ASP A 69 9.32 -7.38 -6.96
CA ASP A 69 10.42 -7.68 -6.03
C ASP A 69 10.28 -9.10 -5.47
N PRO A 70 11.37 -9.88 -5.27
CA PRO A 70 11.31 -11.23 -4.70
C PRO A 70 10.74 -11.31 -3.28
N LEU A 71 10.76 -10.21 -2.52
CA LEU A 71 10.17 -10.12 -1.19
C LEU A 71 8.69 -9.71 -1.23
N ALA A 72 8.18 -9.32 -2.40
CA ALA A 72 6.77 -9.03 -2.57
C ALA A 72 5.97 -10.34 -2.64
N PRO A 73 4.91 -10.49 -1.84
CA PRO A 73 4.06 -11.68 -1.87
C PRO A 73 3.12 -11.63 -3.08
N GLU A 74 2.32 -12.69 -3.26
CA GLU A 74 1.29 -12.73 -4.29
C GLU A 74 0.36 -11.50 -4.20
N PRO A 75 0.17 -10.72 -5.30
CA PRO A 75 -0.54 -9.45 -5.22
C PRO A 75 -1.96 -9.54 -4.69
N SER A 76 -2.68 -10.61 -5.04
CA SER A 76 -4.04 -10.85 -4.56
C SER A 76 -4.09 -11.12 -3.05
N TRP A 77 -3.10 -11.81 -2.49
CA TRP A 77 -2.98 -12.04 -1.06
C TRP A 77 -2.72 -10.72 -0.32
N LEU A 78 -1.80 -9.91 -0.84
CA LEU A 78 -1.44 -8.64 -0.21
C LEU A 78 -2.62 -7.67 -0.20
N ALA A 79 -3.33 -7.56 -1.33
CA ALA A 79 -4.48 -6.68 -1.48
C ALA A 79 -5.63 -7.05 -0.53
N ARG A 80 -5.92 -8.36 -0.38
CA ARG A 80 -6.96 -8.83 0.55
C ARG A 80 -6.56 -8.60 2.02
N THR A 81 -5.30 -8.92 2.36
CA THR A 81 -4.79 -8.71 3.73
C THR A 81 -4.79 -7.23 4.09
N LEU A 82 -4.43 -6.36 3.14
CA LEU A 82 -4.51 -4.91 3.30
C LEU A 82 -5.96 -4.46 3.51
N LEU A 83 -6.89 -4.92 2.66
CA LEU A 83 -8.30 -4.58 2.77
C LEU A 83 -8.86 -4.95 4.15
N ASP A 84 -8.61 -6.18 4.60
CA ASP A 84 -9.09 -6.67 5.89
C ASP A 84 -8.54 -5.82 7.05
N ALA A 85 -7.26 -5.45 7.01
CA ALA A 85 -6.64 -4.60 8.01
C ALA A 85 -7.26 -3.18 8.04
N LEU A 86 -7.52 -2.59 6.87
CA LEU A 86 -8.13 -1.25 6.78
C LEU A 86 -9.60 -1.26 7.24
N ILE A 87 -10.37 -2.30 6.89
CA ILE A 87 -11.74 -2.47 7.39
C ILE A 87 -11.74 -2.61 8.92
N GLN A 88 -10.83 -3.42 9.47
CA GLN A 88 -10.73 -3.62 10.92
C GLN A 88 -10.36 -2.33 11.67
N GLN A 89 -9.59 -1.44 11.06
CA GLN A 89 -9.28 -0.12 11.62
C GLN A 89 -10.38 0.93 11.37
N GLY A 90 -11.40 0.60 10.56
CA GLY A 90 -12.47 1.55 10.21
C GLY A 90 -12.06 2.60 9.17
N GLU A 91 -10.95 2.38 8.46
CA GLU A 91 -10.39 3.31 7.46
C GLU A 91 -11.14 3.25 6.12
N ILE A 92 -11.74 2.10 5.81
CA ILE A 92 -12.55 1.89 4.61
C ILE A 92 -13.74 0.98 4.92
N SER A 93 -14.86 1.18 4.23
CA SER A 93 -16.08 0.38 4.43
C SER A 93 -16.69 -0.07 3.10
N GLU A 94 -17.32 -1.23 3.14
CA GLU A 94 -18.11 -1.78 2.04
C GLU A 94 -19.29 -0.87 1.64
N PRO A 95 -19.73 -0.91 0.36
CA PRO A 95 -19.21 -1.75 -0.73
C PRO A 95 -17.87 -1.23 -1.28
N ILE A 96 -16.98 -2.16 -1.66
CA ILE A 96 -15.61 -1.84 -2.10
C ILE A 96 -15.28 -2.54 -3.43
N TRP A 97 -14.61 -1.83 -4.32
CA TRP A 97 -13.85 -2.42 -5.42
C TRP A 97 -12.39 -2.62 -4.99
N LEU A 98 -11.93 -3.87 -4.97
CA LEU A 98 -10.54 -4.21 -4.66
C LEU A 98 -9.75 -4.48 -5.96
N GLY A 99 -8.86 -3.55 -6.32
CA GLY A 99 -7.90 -3.70 -7.40
C GLY A 99 -6.54 -4.15 -6.89
N TRP A 100 -5.84 -4.98 -7.66
CA TRP A 100 -4.44 -5.30 -7.42
C TRP A 100 -3.65 -5.33 -8.73
N HIS A 101 -2.41 -4.87 -8.66
CA HIS A 101 -1.54 -4.69 -9.81
C HIS A 101 -0.14 -5.16 -9.47
N LYS A 102 0.53 -5.79 -10.43
CA LYS A 102 1.98 -5.99 -10.37
C LYS A 102 2.64 -4.83 -11.12
N THR A 103 3.54 -4.12 -10.46
CA THR A 103 4.17 -2.91 -10.99
C THR A 103 5.69 -3.04 -10.99
N LYS A 104 6.32 -2.47 -12.00
CA LYS A 104 7.78 -2.38 -12.09
C LYS A 104 8.14 -0.97 -12.50
N GLU A 105 8.99 -0.31 -11.72
CA GLU A 105 9.59 0.94 -12.13
C GLU A 105 10.58 0.66 -13.27
N LEU A 106 10.44 1.40 -14.37
CA LEU A 106 11.27 1.20 -15.56
C LEU A 106 12.47 2.15 -15.58
N ASP A 107 12.23 3.41 -15.26
CA ASP A 107 13.23 4.48 -15.19
C ASP A 107 12.67 5.69 -14.43
N GLY A 108 13.51 6.67 -14.11
CA GLY A 108 13.14 7.93 -13.49
C GLY A 108 14.07 9.07 -13.90
N GLU A 109 13.52 10.26 -14.09
CA GLU A 109 14.28 11.49 -14.36
C GLU A 109 14.06 12.49 -13.23
N GLU A 110 15.15 13.02 -12.70
CA GLU A 110 15.10 14.13 -11.75
C GLU A 110 14.70 15.44 -12.45
N ARG A 111 13.73 16.17 -11.89
CA ARG A 111 13.30 17.49 -12.38
C ARG A 111 13.26 18.48 -11.23
N GLY A 112 14.25 19.38 -11.18
CA GLY A 112 14.53 20.23 -10.02
C GLY A 112 15.56 19.58 -9.09
N GLN A 113 15.77 20.13 -7.89
CA GLN A 113 16.65 19.52 -6.89
C GLN A 113 15.82 18.55 -6.04
N VAL A 114 15.84 17.27 -6.41
CA VAL A 114 15.11 16.18 -5.76
C VAL A 114 16.00 15.46 -4.76
N PHE A 115 17.28 15.28 -5.10
CA PHE A 115 18.25 14.65 -4.23
C PHE A 115 19.14 15.68 -3.53
N ASP A 116 19.33 15.51 -2.22
CA ASP A 116 20.31 16.22 -1.42
C ASP A 116 21.39 15.21 -1.03
N LEU A 117 22.25 14.88 -2.01
CA LEU A 117 23.37 13.98 -1.83
C LEU A 117 24.62 14.85 -1.60
N ASP A 118 25.07 14.90 -0.35
CA ASP A 118 26.37 15.49 0.04
C ASP A 118 27.57 14.77 -0.62
#